data_AF-A0A5S3WXA0-F1
#
_entry.id   AF-A0A5S3WXA0-F1
#
_cell.length_a   1.000
_cell.length_b   1.000
_cell.length_c   1.000
_cell.angle_alpha   90.00
_cell.angle_beta   90.00
_cell.angle_gamma   90.00
#
_symmetry.space_group_name_H-M   'P 1'
#
loop_
_entity.id
_entity.type
_entity.pdbx_description
1 polymer ?
#
loop_
_entity_poly.entity_id
_entity_poly.type
_entity_poly.pdbx_seq_one_letter_code
_entity_poly.pdbx_strand_id
1 'polypeptide(L)'
;MMKGYSIVLALLLLIAGLSNANGQELTFAPTIDIKYEPDWASDEGGFWYKVNELEEDVKRSPYLIRDKELNQYVSEMVCKIAGEYCSSIRVYIIDNPHFNAAMYPNGMMHVWSGLLLRVENESQLAAILGHEIAHFLRTHQIEQWRKAQSSAWATVLLDAGIAAVTGVYGLATIAMSGNNAAFSRQHEKEADIMGTELMNRAGFDPNEASKLWHSVMHEREKDKSKESDLAFWASHPPSKERNEYLDKHAKRLVADKPKAHVKPLVPILSSRYYMLMKGHIELEELEQTQVLLKRHQALGYPPAYINYFYGELYRKRGNAGDKEKAISYYQEAIEHPTVPSSAYKHLAYLYLKDKKNILAKEHFQKYLDAEPKAKDRAMIKYYLKSLG
;
A
#
# COMPACT_ATOMS: atom_id res chain seq x y z
N MET A 1 -45.34 74.62 2.38
CA MET A 1 -44.05 74.50 1.66
C MET A 1 -42.95 74.25 2.68
N MET A 2 -42.29 73.09 2.58
CA MET A 2 -40.88 72.78 2.92
C MET A 2 -40.77 71.34 3.46
N LYS A 3 -40.14 70.51 2.62
CA LYS A 3 -39.72 69.13 2.84
C LYS A 3 -38.55 69.10 3.84
N GLY A 4 -38.33 67.98 4.53
CA GLY A 4 -36.99 67.67 5.02
C GLY A 4 -36.86 66.61 6.13
N TYR A 5 -36.69 65.36 5.70
CA TYR A 5 -35.89 64.28 6.32
C TYR A 5 -36.28 63.65 7.66
N SER A 6 -36.86 62.45 7.53
CA SER A 6 -36.80 61.34 8.48
C SER A 6 -35.36 60.88 8.73
N ILE A 7 -35.03 60.61 10.00
CA ILE A 7 -33.97 59.67 10.36
C ILE A 7 -34.57 58.70 11.37
N VAL A 8 -35.00 57.54 10.87
CA VAL A 8 -35.28 56.35 11.69
C VAL A 8 -33.95 55.62 11.82
N LEU A 9 -33.37 55.60 13.03
CA LEU A 9 -32.25 54.72 13.33
C LEU A 9 -32.75 53.27 13.31
N ALA A 10 -32.54 52.58 12.20
CA ALA A 10 -32.63 51.13 12.15
C ALA A 10 -31.35 50.56 12.80
N LEU A 11 -31.47 50.05 14.03
CA LEU A 11 -30.47 49.14 14.59
C LEU A 11 -30.51 47.85 13.76
N LEU A 12 -29.59 47.74 12.79
CA LEU A 12 -29.23 46.47 12.16
C LEU A 12 -28.38 45.69 13.15
N LEU A 13 -29.04 44.93 14.02
CA LEU A 13 -28.42 43.78 14.69
C LEU A 13 -28.09 42.75 13.61
N LEU A 14 -26.84 42.78 13.14
CA LEU A 14 -26.20 41.69 12.43
C LEU A 14 -26.15 40.48 13.36
N ILE A 15 -27.22 39.67 13.34
CA ILE A 15 -27.16 38.29 13.79
C ILE A 15 -26.35 37.58 12.71
N ALA A 16 -25.03 37.59 12.86
CA ALA A 16 -24.16 36.66 12.16
C ALA A 16 -24.67 35.27 12.52
N GLY A 17 -25.25 34.58 11.55
CA GLY A 17 -25.67 33.20 11.69
C GLY A 17 -24.48 32.39 12.19
N LEU A 18 -24.58 31.86 13.40
CA LEU A 18 -23.79 30.75 13.85
C LEU A 18 -24.20 29.54 13.02
N SER A 19 -23.67 29.45 11.81
CA SER A 19 -23.61 28.18 11.09
C SER A 19 -22.65 27.29 11.85
N ASN A 20 -23.20 26.33 12.59
CA ASN A 20 -22.46 25.18 13.10
C ASN A 20 -21.91 24.38 11.90
N ALA A 21 -20.73 24.76 11.40
CA ALA A 21 -19.91 23.96 10.49
C ALA A 21 -18.62 23.63 11.24
N ASN A 22 -18.65 22.54 12.00
CA ASN A 22 -17.57 22.15 12.91
C ASN A 22 -16.41 21.44 12.16
N GLY A 23 -15.93 22.04 11.07
CA GLY A 23 -14.83 21.55 10.25
C GLY A 23 -13.97 22.71 9.74
N GLN A 24 -12.74 22.81 10.24
CA GLN A 24 -11.70 23.71 9.73
C GLN A 24 -11.55 23.49 8.22
N GLU A 25 -11.62 24.55 7.40
CA GLU A 25 -11.45 24.50 5.94
C GLU A 25 -10.10 23.87 5.53
N LEU A 26 -10.02 23.29 4.33
CA LEU A 26 -8.77 22.69 3.86
C LEU A 26 -7.80 23.82 3.53
N THR A 27 -6.52 23.65 3.83
CA THR A 27 -5.49 24.62 3.43
C THR A 27 -5.43 24.76 1.90
N PHE A 28 -5.64 23.65 1.18
CA PHE A 28 -5.73 23.60 -0.27
C PHE A 28 -7.13 23.14 -0.69
N ALA A 29 -7.78 23.84 -1.61
CA ALA A 29 -9.09 23.42 -2.12
C ALA A 29 -8.94 22.33 -3.20
N PRO A 30 -9.91 21.41 -3.34
CA PRO A 30 -10.00 20.55 -4.53
C PRO A 30 -10.06 21.38 -5.82
N THR A 31 -9.48 20.87 -6.91
CA THR A 31 -9.53 21.47 -8.26
C THR A 31 -10.64 20.88 -9.12
N ILE A 32 -11.30 19.82 -8.64
CA ILE A 32 -12.35 19.08 -9.35
C ILE A 32 -13.64 19.02 -8.53
N ASP A 33 -14.77 18.95 -9.24
CA ASP A 33 -16.08 18.67 -8.66
C ASP A 33 -16.28 17.15 -8.43
N ILE A 34 -17.26 16.78 -7.59
CA ILE A 34 -17.56 15.38 -7.21
C ILE A 34 -17.77 14.47 -8.43
N LYS A 35 -18.33 14.99 -9.53
CA LYS A 35 -18.59 14.23 -10.77
C LYS A 35 -17.81 14.79 -11.95
N TYR A 36 -16.60 15.27 -11.69
CA TYR A 36 -15.73 15.78 -12.73
C TYR A 36 -15.49 14.71 -13.81
N GLU A 37 -15.66 15.13 -15.06
CA GLU A 37 -15.22 14.40 -16.25
C GLU A 37 -14.50 15.40 -17.15
N PRO A 38 -13.44 14.98 -17.86
CA PRO A 38 -12.73 15.86 -18.77
C PRO A 38 -13.59 16.12 -20.03
N ASP A 39 -13.23 17.15 -20.78
CA ASP A 39 -13.63 17.21 -22.19
C ASP A 39 -13.01 16.03 -22.94
N TRP A 40 -13.83 15.10 -23.42
CA TRP A 40 -13.38 13.89 -24.12
C TRP A 40 -12.62 14.17 -25.43
N ALA A 41 -12.76 15.37 -26.01
CA ALA A 41 -11.99 15.80 -27.17
C ALA A 41 -10.60 16.37 -26.81
N SER A 42 -10.29 16.56 -25.52
CA SER A 42 -9.03 17.13 -25.04
C SER A 42 -7.91 16.10 -24.86
N ASP A 43 -6.71 16.59 -24.59
CA ASP A 43 -5.55 15.77 -24.22
C ASP A 43 -5.83 14.92 -22.97
N GLU A 44 -6.49 15.51 -21.98
CA GLU A 44 -6.91 14.88 -20.74
C GLU A 44 -7.95 13.78 -20.96
N GLY A 45 -8.92 14.03 -21.83
CA GLY A 45 -9.89 13.02 -22.27
C GLY A 45 -9.21 11.79 -22.87
N GLY A 46 -8.18 12.00 -23.69
CA GLY A 46 -7.35 10.92 -24.24
C GLY A 46 -6.56 10.16 -23.15
N PHE A 47 -6.06 10.84 -22.13
CA PHE A 47 -5.39 10.18 -21.00
C PHE A 47 -6.37 9.36 -20.16
N TRP A 48 -7.54 9.92 -19.85
CA TRP A 48 -8.61 9.21 -19.14
C TRP A 48 -9.06 7.96 -19.88
N TYR A 49 -9.19 8.02 -21.21
CA TYR A 49 -9.51 6.86 -22.03
C TYR A 49 -8.50 5.71 -21.82
N LYS A 50 -7.20 6.02 -21.87
CA LYS A 50 -6.13 5.03 -21.62
C LYS A 50 -6.17 4.47 -20.19
N VAL A 51 -6.48 5.32 -19.20
CA VAL A 51 -6.64 4.88 -17.80
C VAL A 51 -7.89 4.00 -17.63
N ASN A 52 -8.97 4.25 -18.36
CA ASN A 52 -10.15 3.39 -18.35
C ASN A 52 -9.85 2.01 -18.94
N GLU A 53 -9.05 1.91 -20.00
CA GLU A 53 -8.58 0.62 -20.54
C GLU A 53 -7.72 -0.13 -19.51
N LEU A 54 -6.79 0.58 -18.85
CA LEU A 54 -5.99 0.02 -17.76
C LEU A 54 -6.87 -0.53 -16.62
N GLU A 55 -7.92 0.19 -16.23
CA GLU A 55 -8.84 -0.23 -15.18
C GLU A 55 -9.55 -1.55 -15.56
N GLU A 56 -9.93 -1.71 -16.81
CA GLU A 56 -10.53 -2.96 -17.32
C GLU A 56 -9.56 -4.14 -17.28
N ASP A 57 -8.27 -3.91 -17.56
CA ASP A 57 -7.23 -4.94 -17.44
C ASP A 57 -6.98 -5.32 -15.98
N VAL A 58 -6.95 -4.34 -15.07
CA VAL A 58 -6.81 -4.56 -13.62
C VAL A 58 -7.93 -5.45 -13.10
N LYS A 59 -9.19 -5.20 -13.49
CA LYS A 59 -10.35 -6.03 -13.10
C LYS A 59 -10.19 -7.50 -13.49
N ARG A 60 -9.51 -7.77 -14.61
CA ARG A 60 -9.28 -9.13 -15.16
C ARG A 60 -7.96 -9.75 -14.69
N SER A 61 -7.09 -8.96 -14.08
CA SER A 61 -5.75 -9.38 -13.66
C SER A 61 -5.79 -10.53 -12.63
N PRO A 62 -4.87 -11.52 -12.74
CA PRO A 62 -4.69 -12.52 -11.69
C PRO A 62 -4.05 -11.94 -10.42
N TYR A 63 -3.42 -10.75 -10.51
CA TYR A 63 -2.82 -10.05 -9.38
C TYR A 63 -3.83 -9.23 -8.58
N LEU A 64 -5.08 -9.06 -9.06
CA LEU A 64 -6.12 -8.41 -8.26
C LEU A 64 -6.51 -9.31 -7.07
N ILE A 65 -6.32 -8.80 -5.85
CA ILE A 65 -6.74 -9.47 -4.61
C ILE A 65 -8.26 -9.37 -4.51
N ARG A 66 -8.95 -10.52 -4.60
CA ARG A 66 -10.43 -10.61 -4.60
C ARG A 66 -11.04 -10.97 -3.24
N ASP A 67 -10.29 -10.78 -2.17
CA ASP A 67 -10.77 -10.97 -0.80
C ASP A 67 -11.86 -9.94 -0.47
N LYS A 68 -13.12 -10.39 -0.34
CA LYS A 68 -14.27 -9.49 -0.20
C LYS A 68 -14.19 -8.61 1.05
N GLU A 69 -13.82 -9.19 2.18
CA GLU A 69 -13.75 -8.46 3.45
C GLU A 69 -12.63 -7.41 3.43
N LEU A 70 -11.46 -7.75 2.90
CA LEU A 70 -10.35 -6.81 2.79
C LEU A 70 -10.67 -5.67 1.81
N ASN A 71 -11.25 -5.98 0.65
CA ASN A 71 -11.65 -4.96 -0.33
C ASN A 71 -12.72 -4.02 0.25
N GLN A 72 -13.73 -4.57 0.93
CA GLN A 72 -14.75 -3.76 1.59
C GLN A 72 -14.12 -2.86 2.66
N TYR A 73 -13.27 -3.42 3.51
CA TYR A 73 -12.62 -2.68 4.59
C TYR A 73 -11.79 -1.49 4.08
N VAL A 74 -10.93 -1.71 3.09
CA VAL A 74 -10.11 -0.62 2.52
C VAL A 74 -10.98 0.39 1.78
N SER A 75 -12.02 -0.05 1.06
CA SER A 75 -12.96 0.84 0.36
C SER A 75 -13.74 1.73 1.32
N GLU A 76 -14.21 1.18 2.45
CA GLU A 76 -14.89 1.95 3.51
C GLU A 76 -13.96 3.00 4.13
N MET A 77 -12.68 2.66 4.35
CA MET A 77 -11.68 3.62 4.82
C MET A 77 -11.47 4.74 3.80
N VAL A 78 -11.28 4.41 2.52
CA VAL A 78 -11.13 5.41 1.44
C VAL A 78 -12.35 6.32 1.37
N CYS A 79 -13.56 5.77 1.39
CA CYS A 79 -14.78 6.57 1.38
C CYS A 79 -14.91 7.49 2.61
N LYS A 80 -14.51 7.01 3.79
CA LYS A 80 -14.49 7.82 5.01
C LYS A 80 -13.53 9.00 4.91
N ILE A 81 -12.38 8.82 4.27
CA ILE A 81 -11.36 9.87 4.07
C ILE A 81 -11.77 10.84 2.96
N ALA A 82 -12.29 10.32 1.84
CA ALA A 82 -12.70 11.10 0.68
C ALA A 82 -13.97 11.94 0.92
N GLY A 83 -14.80 11.55 1.89
CA GLY A 83 -16.03 12.27 2.22
C GLY A 83 -16.99 12.31 1.03
N GLU A 84 -17.34 13.53 0.59
CA GLU A 84 -18.26 13.73 -0.54
C GLU A 84 -17.74 13.18 -1.88
N TYR A 85 -16.42 12.99 -2.02
CA TYR A 85 -15.78 12.42 -3.22
C TYR A 85 -15.73 10.89 -3.21
N CYS A 86 -16.28 10.21 -2.20
CA CYS A 86 -16.31 8.74 -2.10
C CYS A 86 -16.85 8.07 -3.38
N SER A 87 -17.92 8.60 -3.98
CA SER A 87 -18.51 8.03 -5.20
C SER A 87 -17.62 8.14 -6.44
N SER A 88 -16.61 9.00 -6.40
CA SER A 88 -15.68 9.24 -7.50
C SER A 88 -14.52 8.25 -7.48
N ILE A 89 -14.32 7.51 -6.38
CA ILE A 89 -13.13 6.68 -6.15
C ILE A 89 -13.47 5.19 -6.18
N ARG A 90 -12.67 4.41 -6.90
CA ARG A 90 -12.79 2.95 -7.00
C ARG A 90 -11.47 2.31 -6.60
N VAL A 91 -11.51 1.47 -5.55
CA VAL A 91 -10.29 0.91 -4.94
C VAL A 91 -10.04 -0.51 -5.45
N TYR A 92 -8.79 -0.79 -5.82
CA TYR A 92 -8.32 -2.10 -6.23
C TYR A 92 -7.06 -2.47 -5.44
N ILE A 93 -7.12 -3.59 -4.72
CA ILE A 93 -5.96 -4.09 -3.97
C ILE A 93 -5.17 -5.04 -4.87
N ILE A 94 -3.90 -4.71 -5.12
CA ILE A 94 -3.04 -5.43 -6.05
C ILE A 94 -2.01 -6.27 -5.27
N ASP A 95 -1.85 -7.55 -5.64
CA ASP A 95 -0.81 -8.44 -5.14
C ASP A 95 0.54 -8.00 -5.72
N ASN A 96 1.09 -6.92 -5.15
CA ASN A 96 2.40 -6.37 -5.43
C ASN A 96 3.11 -6.13 -4.08
N PRO A 97 4.23 -6.81 -3.81
CA PRO A 97 4.89 -6.79 -2.51
C PRO A 97 5.67 -5.51 -2.20
N HIS A 98 5.78 -4.58 -3.17
CA HIS A 98 6.39 -3.28 -2.93
C HIS A 98 5.47 -2.37 -2.10
N PHE A 99 6.07 -1.52 -1.27
CA PHE A 99 5.35 -0.48 -0.54
C PHE A 99 4.88 0.58 -1.52
N ASN A 100 3.58 0.66 -1.82
CA ASN A 100 3.00 1.75 -2.62
C ASN A 100 1.47 1.82 -2.54
N ALA A 101 0.94 2.98 -2.89
CA ALA A 101 -0.42 3.19 -3.38
C ALA A 101 -0.36 4.22 -4.51
N ALA A 102 -1.34 4.22 -5.40
CA ALA A 102 -1.39 5.20 -6.47
C ALA A 102 -2.82 5.55 -6.80
N MET A 103 -3.07 6.84 -7.02
CA MET A 103 -4.35 7.32 -7.52
C MET A 103 -4.23 7.78 -8.97
N TYR A 104 -5.25 7.43 -9.77
CA TYR A 104 -5.32 7.74 -11.20
C TYR A 104 -6.38 8.83 -11.46
N PRO A 105 -6.28 9.58 -12.56
CA PRO A 105 -7.12 10.74 -12.79
C PRO A 105 -8.61 10.41 -12.95
N ASN A 106 -8.97 9.20 -13.39
CA ASN A 106 -10.37 8.78 -13.52
C ASN A 106 -11.00 8.33 -12.18
N GLY A 107 -10.28 8.43 -11.05
CA GLY A 107 -10.75 7.97 -9.74
C GLY A 107 -10.39 6.52 -9.38
N MET A 108 -9.66 5.80 -10.23
CA MET A 108 -9.13 4.48 -9.87
C MET A 108 -8.00 4.63 -8.84
N MET A 109 -8.04 3.86 -7.77
CA MET A 109 -6.99 3.78 -6.75
C MET A 109 -6.41 2.36 -6.71
N HIS A 110 -5.09 2.25 -6.75
CA HIS A 110 -4.37 1.03 -6.45
C HIS A 110 -3.79 1.07 -5.04
N VAL A 111 -3.99 -0.01 -4.29
CA VAL A 111 -3.37 -0.25 -2.98
C VAL A 111 -2.56 -1.53 -3.08
N TRP A 112 -1.24 -1.46 -2.90
CA TRP A 112 -0.39 -2.64 -3.07
C TRP A 112 -0.30 -3.47 -1.79
N SER A 113 -0.19 -4.79 -1.91
CA SER A 113 -0.08 -5.69 -0.75
C SER A 113 1.12 -5.36 0.15
N GLY A 114 2.21 -4.86 -0.43
CA GLY A 114 3.38 -4.40 0.31
C GLY A 114 3.16 -3.15 1.16
N LEU A 115 2.17 -2.30 0.84
CA LEU A 115 1.72 -1.20 1.70
C LEU A 115 1.01 -1.76 2.94
N LEU A 116 0.05 -2.67 2.75
CA LEU A 116 -0.70 -3.29 3.83
C LEU A 116 0.20 -4.06 4.82
N LEU A 117 1.32 -4.58 4.34
CA LEU A 117 2.34 -5.20 5.21
C LEU A 117 3.09 -4.21 6.10
N ARG A 118 3.16 -2.92 5.81
CA ARG A 118 4.04 -1.99 6.55
C ARG A 118 3.30 -1.07 7.50
N VAL A 119 2.00 -0.88 7.28
CA VAL A 119 1.13 -0.08 8.16
C VAL A 119 0.70 -0.90 9.38
N GLU A 120 0.81 -0.29 10.56
CA GLU A 120 0.52 -0.97 11.84
C GLU A 120 -0.92 -0.76 12.31
N ASN A 121 -1.53 0.37 11.92
CA ASN A 121 -2.84 0.80 12.36
C ASN A 121 -3.60 1.56 11.25
N GLU A 122 -4.90 1.73 11.44
CA GLU A 122 -5.79 2.39 10.49
C GLU A 122 -5.35 3.83 10.18
N SER A 123 -4.77 4.55 11.14
CA SER A 123 -4.33 5.93 10.92
C SER A 123 -3.09 6.00 10.02
N GLN A 124 -2.17 5.05 10.13
CA GLN A 124 -1.02 4.96 9.19
C GLN A 124 -1.49 4.63 7.78
N LEU A 125 -2.46 3.72 7.63
CA LEU A 125 -3.07 3.46 6.31
C LEU A 125 -3.80 4.70 5.79
N ALA A 126 -4.57 5.39 6.64
CA ALA A 126 -5.27 6.61 6.28
C ALA A 126 -4.33 7.75 5.87
N ALA A 127 -3.11 7.82 6.42
CA ALA A 127 -2.11 8.79 6.00
C ALA A 127 -1.73 8.63 4.52
N ILE A 128 -1.46 7.39 4.08
CA ILE A 128 -1.13 7.11 2.67
C ILE A 128 -2.35 7.27 1.77
N LEU A 129 -3.51 6.75 2.18
CA LEU A 129 -4.74 6.89 1.39
C LEU A 129 -5.16 8.36 1.24
N GLY A 130 -5.06 9.15 2.31
CA GLY A 130 -5.35 10.59 2.30
C GLY A 130 -4.41 11.36 1.39
N HIS A 131 -3.11 11.03 1.40
CA HIS A 131 -2.11 11.59 0.49
C HIS A 131 -2.46 11.31 -0.98
N GLU A 132 -2.82 10.07 -1.31
CA GLU A 132 -3.22 9.69 -2.67
C GLU A 132 -4.54 10.35 -3.12
N ILE A 133 -5.52 10.45 -2.22
CA ILE A 133 -6.76 11.20 -2.47
C ILE A 133 -6.44 12.67 -2.74
N ALA A 134 -5.53 13.27 -1.98
CA ALA A 134 -5.15 14.66 -2.19
C ALA A 134 -4.50 14.91 -3.55
N HIS A 135 -3.65 13.99 -4.04
CA HIS A 135 -3.13 14.07 -5.41
C HIS A 135 -4.25 14.10 -6.46
N PHE A 136 -5.28 13.26 -6.28
CA PHE A 136 -6.43 13.22 -7.19
C PHE A 136 -7.30 14.46 -7.12
N LEU A 137 -7.64 14.91 -5.91
CA LEU A 137 -8.45 16.12 -5.72
C LEU A 137 -7.72 17.38 -6.23
N ARG A 138 -6.39 17.37 -6.30
CA ARG A 138 -5.56 18.44 -6.85
C ARG A 138 -5.13 18.21 -8.30
N THR A 139 -5.60 17.14 -8.94
CA THR A 139 -5.28 16.79 -10.34
C THR A 139 -3.79 16.70 -10.67
N HIS A 140 -2.95 16.38 -9.67
CA HIS A 140 -1.48 16.36 -9.83
C HIS A 140 -1.04 15.36 -10.90
N GLN A 141 -1.75 14.25 -11.09
CA GLN A 141 -1.44 13.24 -12.12
C GLN A 141 -1.55 13.81 -13.53
N ILE A 142 -2.55 14.66 -13.78
CA ILE A 142 -2.74 15.31 -15.09
C ILE A 142 -1.62 16.30 -15.36
N GLU A 143 -1.30 17.16 -14.38
CA GLU A 143 -0.20 18.14 -14.51
C GLU A 143 1.14 17.45 -14.75
N GLN A 144 1.41 16.38 -14.01
CA GLN A 144 2.61 15.58 -14.15
C GLN A 144 2.67 14.89 -15.52
N TRP A 145 1.56 14.30 -15.97
CA TRP A 145 1.47 13.67 -17.29
C TRP A 145 1.70 14.67 -18.42
N ARG A 146 1.08 15.86 -18.37
CA ARG A 146 1.31 16.95 -19.34
C ARG A 146 2.77 17.38 -19.35
N LYS A 147 3.39 17.54 -18.17
CA LYS A 147 4.82 17.86 -18.04
C LYS A 147 5.69 16.76 -18.63
N ALA A 148 5.37 15.49 -18.39
CA ALA A 148 6.08 14.37 -18.98
C ALA A 148 5.99 14.41 -20.52
N GLN A 149 4.80 14.56 -21.09
CA GLN A 149 4.63 14.66 -22.56
C GLN A 149 5.41 15.81 -23.21
N SER A 150 5.55 16.94 -22.51
CA SER A 150 6.32 18.08 -23.00
C SER A 150 7.84 17.81 -23.08
N SER A 151 8.34 16.74 -22.46
CA SER A 151 9.71 16.26 -22.63
C SER A 151 9.81 15.44 -23.90
N ALA A 152 10.67 15.86 -24.84
CA ALA A 152 10.84 15.26 -26.19
C ALA A 152 11.15 13.74 -26.19
N TRP A 153 11.52 13.15 -25.06
CA TRP A 153 11.79 11.72 -24.88
C TRP A 153 10.58 10.90 -24.39
N ALA A 154 9.53 11.55 -23.88
CA ALA A 154 8.40 10.89 -23.23
C ALA A 154 7.35 10.35 -24.20
N THR A 155 7.17 10.98 -25.36
CA THR A 155 6.20 10.54 -26.39
C THR A 155 6.55 9.13 -26.90
N VAL A 156 7.83 8.81 -27.03
CA VAL A 156 8.33 7.50 -27.49
C VAL A 156 8.13 6.40 -26.42
N LEU A 157 8.25 6.75 -25.14
CA LEU A 157 8.11 5.80 -24.02
C LEU A 157 6.66 5.58 -23.59
N LEU A 158 5.80 6.59 -23.65
CA LEU A 158 4.37 6.43 -23.38
C LEU A 158 3.71 5.53 -24.42
N ASP A 159 4.06 5.67 -25.70
CA ASP A 159 3.53 4.80 -26.76
C ASP A 159 4.09 3.38 -26.67
N ALA A 160 5.34 3.19 -26.25
CA ALA A 160 5.92 1.85 -26.04
C ALA A 160 5.36 1.14 -24.78
N GLY A 161 5.15 1.87 -23.68
CA GLY A 161 4.58 1.33 -22.44
C GLY A 161 3.10 0.99 -22.54
N ILE A 162 2.36 1.69 -23.41
CA ILE A 162 0.94 1.42 -23.71
C ILE A 162 0.78 0.36 -24.81
N ALA A 163 1.66 0.32 -25.83
CA ALA A 163 1.62 -0.73 -26.84
C ALA A 163 2.04 -2.12 -26.31
N ALA A 164 2.87 -2.16 -25.25
CA ALA A 164 3.26 -3.40 -24.57
C ALA A 164 2.12 -4.06 -23.76
N VAL A 165 0.93 -3.43 -23.70
CA VAL A 165 -0.26 -3.90 -22.97
C VAL A 165 -0.91 -5.14 -23.63
N THR A 166 -0.48 -5.53 -24.83
CA THR A 166 -0.98 -6.78 -25.45
C THR A 166 -0.20 -8.01 -24.96
N GLY A 167 -0.72 -8.63 -23.89
CA GLY A 167 -0.28 -9.95 -23.40
C GLY A 167 0.27 -9.94 -21.97
N VAL A 168 0.77 -11.10 -21.53
CA VAL A 168 1.27 -11.36 -20.16
C VAL A 168 2.34 -10.35 -19.71
N TYR A 169 3.10 -9.77 -20.64
CA TYR A 169 4.10 -8.73 -20.38
C TYR A 169 3.49 -7.36 -20.08
N GLY A 170 2.32 -7.04 -20.63
CA GLY A 170 1.55 -5.84 -20.32
C GLY A 170 1.11 -5.78 -18.86
N LEU A 171 0.66 -6.92 -18.31
CA LEU A 171 0.20 -7.02 -16.91
C LEU A 171 1.34 -6.90 -15.88
N ALA A 172 2.55 -7.37 -16.21
CA ALA A 172 3.75 -7.11 -15.41
C ALA A 172 4.16 -5.64 -15.49
N THR A 173 3.99 -5.02 -16.66
CA THR A 173 4.18 -3.58 -16.84
C THR A 173 3.15 -2.80 -16.03
N ILE A 174 1.88 -3.22 -15.96
CA ILE A 174 0.81 -2.64 -15.13
C ILE A 174 1.15 -2.66 -13.64
N ALA A 175 1.73 -3.77 -13.15
CA ALA A 175 2.21 -3.86 -11.77
C ALA A 175 3.41 -2.93 -11.49
N MET A 176 4.20 -2.57 -12.52
CA MET A 176 5.35 -1.67 -12.45
C MET A 176 5.06 -0.22 -12.91
N SER A 177 3.94 0.04 -13.58
CA SER A 177 3.64 1.31 -14.26
C SER A 177 2.83 2.24 -13.37
N GLY A 178 3.04 2.18 -12.06
CA GLY A 178 2.56 3.19 -11.14
C GLY A 178 3.25 4.50 -11.48
N ASN A 179 2.74 5.22 -12.48
CA ASN A 179 3.09 6.59 -12.86
C ASN A 179 4.52 7.00 -12.46
N ASN A 180 5.54 6.32 -13.03
CA ASN A 180 6.94 6.38 -12.58
C ASN A 180 7.63 7.75 -12.75
N ALA A 181 6.87 8.79 -13.14
CA ALA A 181 7.33 10.16 -13.03
C ALA A 181 7.29 10.57 -11.55
N ALA A 182 8.35 11.21 -11.07
CA ALA A 182 8.36 11.81 -9.74
C ALA A 182 7.43 13.04 -9.70
N PHE A 183 6.61 13.17 -8.66
CA PHE A 183 5.85 14.39 -8.42
C PHE A 183 6.80 15.54 -8.05
N SER A 184 6.35 16.78 -8.31
CA SER A 184 7.12 17.94 -7.88
C SER A 184 7.12 18.07 -6.35
N ARG A 185 8.13 18.72 -5.77
CA ARG A 185 8.15 19.01 -4.32
C ARG A 185 6.91 19.79 -3.85
N GLN A 186 6.35 20.63 -4.72
CA GLN A 186 5.14 21.39 -4.44
C GLN A 186 3.92 20.47 -4.41
N HIS A 187 3.78 19.56 -5.38
CA HIS A 187 2.71 18.57 -5.43
C HIS A 187 2.70 17.67 -4.19
N GLU A 188 3.88 17.17 -3.79
CA GLU A 188 4.01 16.37 -2.57
C GLU A 188 3.59 17.15 -1.32
N LYS A 189 4.02 18.41 -1.20
CA LYS A 189 3.64 19.26 -0.06
C LYS A 189 2.14 19.53 0.00
N GLU A 190 1.51 19.80 -1.14
CA GLU A 190 0.05 19.97 -1.21
C GLU A 190 -0.68 18.69 -0.80
N ALA A 191 -0.22 17.54 -1.31
CA ALA A 191 -0.80 16.24 -1.00
C ALA A 191 -0.62 15.83 0.46
N ASP A 192 0.56 16.09 1.05
CA ASP A 192 0.84 15.81 2.45
C ASP A 192 -0.03 16.65 3.40
N ILE A 193 -0.16 17.95 3.15
CA ILE A 193 -0.98 18.85 3.97
C ILE A 193 -2.46 18.53 3.83
N MET A 194 -2.98 18.47 2.59
CA MET A 194 -4.39 18.14 2.38
C MET A 194 -4.71 16.73 2.87
N GLY A 195 -3.84 15.75 2.62
CA GLY A 195 -4.03 14.36 3.05
C GLY A 195 -4.10 14.20 4.57
N THR A 196 -3.24 14.91 5.30
CA THR A 196 -3.28 14.94 6.78
C THR A 196 -4.53 15.64 7.32
N GLU A 197 -5.02 16.69 6.66
CA GLU A 197 -6.30 17.32 6.98
C GLU A 197 -7.50 16.38 6.72
N LEU A 198 -7.51 15.68 5.58
CA LEU A 198 -8.55 14.72 5.21
C LEU A 198 -8.63 13.56 6.20
N MET A 199 -7.49 12.94 6.55
CA MET A 199 -7.48 11.86 7.55
C MET A 199 -7.92 12.35 8.94
N ASN A 200 -7.52 13.56 9.35
CA ASN A 200 -7.91 14.14 10.63
C ASN A 200 -9.42 14.42 10.68
N ARG A 201 -10.00 14.93 9.59
CA ARG A 201 -11.46 15.11 9.45
C ARG A 201 -12.21 13.79 9.51
N ALA A 202 -11.64 12.73 8.96
CA ALA A 202 -12.14 11.36 9.07
C ALA A 202 -11.92 10.73 10.48
N GLY A 203 -11.31 11.45 11.42
CA GLY A 203 -11.11 11.04 12.81
C GLY A 203 -9.92 10.10 13.02
N PHE A 204 -8.99 10.04 12.07
CA PHE A 204 -7.70 9.35 12.21
C PHE A 204 -6.65 10.28 12.85
N ASP A 205 -5.62 9.71 13.46
CA ASP A 205 -4.53 10.46 14.11
C ASP A 205 -3.50 10.93 13.06
N PRO A 206 -3.40 12.24 12.76
CA PRO A 206 -2.41 12.74 11.80
C PRO A 206 -0.96 12.57 12.29
N ASN A 207 -0.71 12.35 13.59
CA ASN A 207 0.64 12.08 14.09
C ASN A 207 1.19 10.72 13.61
N GLU A 208 0.32 9.81 13.17
CA GLU A 208 0.75 8.50 12.66
C GLU A 208 1.44 8.59 11.29
N ALA A 209 1.22 9.66 10.53
CA ALA A 209 1.88 9.88 9.24
C ALA A 209 3.42 9.97 9.39
N SER A 210 3.90 10.77 10.35
CA SER A 210 5.34 10.93 10.58
C SER A 210 5.98 9.67 11.20
N LYS A 211 5.23 8.92 12.03
CA LYS A 211 5.69 7.63 12.58
C LYS A 211 5.83 6.57 11.49
N LEU A 212 4.85 6.47 10.59
CA LEU A 212 4.92 5.59 9.43
C LEU A 212 6.17 5.91 8.61
N TRP A 213 6.39 7.19 8.29
CA TRP A 213 7.54 7.62 7.50
C TRP A 213 8.88 7.23 8.12
N HIS A 214 9.06 7.46 9.42
CA HIS A 214 10.25 7.02 10.13
C HIS A 214 10.44 5.49 10.06
N SER A 215 9.36 4.72 10.20
CA SER A 215 9.40 3.26 10.15
C SER A 215 9.83 2.73 8.78
N VAL A 216 9.25 3.24 7.70
CA VAL A 216 9.60 2.83 6.32
C VAL A 216 11.00 3.30 5.91
N MET A 217 11.45 4.47 6.39
CA MET A 217 12.82 4.93 6.16
C MET A 217 13.85 4.08 6.90
N HIS A 218 13.59 3.73 8.17
CA HIS A 218 14.47 2.85 8.92
C HIS A 218 14.56 1.45 8.31
N GLU A 219 13.45 0.91 7.80
CA GLU A 219 13.46 -0.36 7.06
C GLU A 219 14.35 -0.28 5.81
N ARG A 220 14.17 0.78 5.00
CA ARG A 220 14.95 1.02 3.77
C ARG A 220 16.45 1.10 4.05
N GLU A 221 16.86 1.77 5.12
CA GLU A 221 18.29 1.94 5.47
C GLU A 221 19.01 0.62 5.77
N LYS A 222 18.28 -0.48 6.02
CA LYS A 222 18.88 -1.79 6.33
C LYS A 222 19.34 -2.56 5.12
N ASP A 223 18.81 -2.26 3.95
CA ASP A 223 19.24 -2.88 2.70
C ASP A 223 19.92 -1.84 1.82
N LYS A 224 21.16 -2.14 1.43
CA LYS A 224 21.99 -1.24 0.62
C LYS A 224 21.96 -1.61 -0.86
N SER A 225 21.17 -2.62 -1.24
CA SER A 225 20.97 -2.98 -2.64
C SER A 225 20.35 -1.78 -3.38
N LYS A 226 21.02 -1.34 -4.45
CA LYS A 226 20.62 -0.16 -5.24
C LYS A 226 19.33 -0.39 -6.05
N GLU A 227 18.81 -1.61 -6.09
CA GLU A 227 17.60 -1.97 -6.85
C GLU A 227 16.30 -1.78 -6.06
N SER A 228 16.36 -1.63 -4.73
CA SER A 228 15.18 -1.38 -3.87
C SER A 228 14.75 0.09 -3.85
N ASP A 229 14.84 0.79 -4.98
CA ASP A 229 14.08 2.03 -5.16
C ASP A 229 12.61 1.64 -5.23
N LEU A 230 12.00 1.46 -4.04
CA LEU A 230 10.59 1.13 -3.86
C LEU A 230 9.82 2.09 -4.76
N ALA A 231 8.93 1.56 -5.60
CA ALA A 231 8.20 2.36 -6.59
C ALA A 231 7.59 3.63 -6.00
N PHE A 232 7.17 3.59 -4.74
CA PHE A 232 6.72 4.76 -3.98
C PHE A 232 7.77 5.87 -3.86
N TRP A 233 9.06 5.58 -3.64
CA TRP A 233 10.11 6.62 -3.59
C TRP A 233 10.46 7.19 -4.97
N ALA A 234 10.24 6.41 -6.03
CA ALA A 234 10.42 6.88 -7.39
C ALA A 234 9.32 7.90 -7.77
N SER A 235 8.06 7.65 -7.39
CA SER A 235 6.94 8.59 -7.61
C SER A 235 6.86 9.70 -6.55
N HIS A 236 7.23 9.42 -5.29
CA HIS A 236 7.20 10.32 -4.13
C HIS A 236 8.59 10.48 -3.50
N PRO A 237 9.48 11.31 -4.07
CA PRO A 237 10.84 11.46 -3.56
C PRO A 237 10.89 11.87 -2.09
N PRO A 238 11.68 11.18 -1.23
CA PRO A 238 11.79 11.56 0.16
C PRO A 238 12.50 12.90 0.30
N SER A 239 12.12 13.68 1.31
CA SER A 239 12.87 14.87 1.73
C SER A 239 12.93 14.94 3.25
N LYS A 240 14.05 15.42 3.80
CA LYS A 240 14.18 15.65 5.25
C LYS A 240 13.11 16.63 5.76
N GLU A 241 12.79 17.63 4.95
CA GLU A 241 11.78 18.64 5.23
C GLU A 241 10.37 18.04 5.40
N ARG A 242 10.05 16.94 4.69
CA ARG A 242 8.73 16.30 4.69
C ARG A 242 8.29 15.88 6.09
N ASN A 243 9.15 15.18 6.82
CA ASN A 243 8.86 14.78 8.19
C ASN A 243 8.67 15.95 9.13
N GLU A 244 9.47 17.00 8.98
CA GLU A 244 9.44 18.17 9.86
C GLU A 244 8.13 18.94 9.71
N TYR A 245 7.67 19.20 8.49
CA TYR A 245 6.42 19.92 8.29
C TYR A 245 5.19 19.05 8.53
N LEU A 246 5.23 17.73 8.24
CA LEU A 246 4.15 16.80 8.58
C LEU A 246 3.93 16.74 10.09
N ASP A 247 5.00 16.58 10.87
CA ASP A 247 4.94 16.58 12.34
C ASP A 247 4.40 17.90 12.89
N LYS A 248 4.89 19.04 12.38
CA LYS A 248 4.40 20.36 12.77
C LYS A 248 2.92 20.56 12.43
N HIS A 249 2.48 20.13 11.25
CA HIS A 249 1.11 20.27 10.80
C HIS A 249 0.17 19.35 11.60
N ALA A 250 0.54 18.09 11.81
CA ALA A 250 -0.21 17.13 12.63
C ALA A 250 -0.44 17.66 14.06
N LYS A 251 0.60 18.21 14.71
CA LYS A 251 0.49 18.81 16.05
C LYS A 251 -0.53 19.95 16.11
N ARG A 252 -0.60 20.77 15.06
CA ARG A 252 -1.61 21.84 14.95
C ARG A 252 -3.02 21.26 14.87
N LEU A 253 -3.22 20.26 14.01
CA LEU A 253 -4.53 19.62 13.81
C LEU A 253 -5.05 18.92 15.08
N VAL A 254 -4.17 18.22 15.82
CA VAL A 254 -4.56 17.49 17.04
C VAL A 254 -4.88 18.43 18.21
N ALA A 255 -4.21 19.57 18.32
CA ALA A 255 -4.54 20.59 19.31
C ALA A 255 -6.00 21.07 19.17
N ASP A 256 -6.53 21.08 17.94
CA ASP A 256 -7.88 21.52 17.63
C ASP A 256 -8.92 20.39 17.84
N LYS A 257 -8.55 19.09 17.72
CA LYS A 257 -9.44 17.92 17.91
C LYS A 257 -8.71 16.67 18.45
N PRO A 258 -8.84 16.33 19.75
CA PRO A 258 -8.09 15.21 20.36
C PRO A 258 -8.69 13.81 20.18
N LYS A 259 -9.85 13.63 19.54
CA LYS A 259 -10.46 12.30 19.33
C LYS A 259 -9.85 11.59 18.12
N ALA A 260 -8.71 10.94 18.31
CA ALA A 260 -7.99 10.25 17.27
C ALA A 260 -8.12 8.72 17.38
N HIS A 261 -8.47 8.03 16.29
CA HIS A 261 -8.62 6.58 16.24
C HIS A 261 -7.30 5.90 15.80
N VAL A 262 -6.62 5.23 16.73
CA VAL A 262 -5.47 4.38 16.41
C VAL A 262 -5.88 2.92 16.62
N LYS A 263 -6.59 2.36 15.63
CA LYS A 263 -7.04 0.97 15.66
C LYS A 263 -6.01 0.06 14.96
N PRO A 264 -5.47 -0.98 15.63
CA PRO A 264 -4.51 -1.89 15.02
C PRO A 264 -5.09 -2.62 13.80
N LEU A 265 -4.27 -2.83 12.77
CA LEU A 265 -4.67 -3.59 11.57
C LEU A 265 -4.47 -5.10 11.70
N VAL A 266 -3.74 -5.55 12.73
CA VAL A 266 -3.44 -6.97 12.98
C VAL A 266 -4.69 -7.87 12.92
N PRO A 267 -5.85 -7.52 13.54
CA PRO A 267 -7.04 -8.37 13.47
C PRO A 267 -7.60 -8.56 12.05
N ILE A 268 -7.42 -7.55 11.17
CA ILE A 268 -7.90 -7.59 9.79
C ILE A 268 -6.93 -8.36 8.89
N LEU A 269 -5.63 -8.18 9.12
CA LEU A 269 -4.58 -8.70 8.25
C LEU A 269 -4.08 -10.09 8.63
N SER A 270 -4.31 -10.56 9.87
CA SER A 270 -3.77 -11.84 10.37
C SER A 270 -4.15 -13.05 9.52
N SER A 271 -5.41 -13.14 9.06
CA SER A 271 -5.86 -14.23 8.18
C SER A 271 -5.30 -14.15 6.75
N ARG A 272 -4.85 -12.96 6.33
CA ARG A 272 -4.22 -12.70 5.02
C ARG A 272 -2.70 -12.66 5.09
N TYR A 273 -2.11 -12.76 6.27
CA TYR A 273 -0.69 -12.49 6.49
C TYR A 273 0.22 -13.36 5.60
N TYR A 274 -0.09 -14.65 5.47
CA TYR A 274 0.64 -15.53 4.55
C TYR A 274 0.55 -15.06 3.09
N MET A 275 -0.65 -14.69 2.62
CA MET A 275 -0.85 -14.18 1.26
C MET A 275 -0.03 -12.93 1.01
N LEU A 276 0.03 -12.01 1.98
CA LEU A 276 0.76 -10.75 1.83
C LEU A 276 2.28 -10.99 1.85
N MET A 277 2.78 -11.75 2.84
CA MET A 277 4.22 -11.99 3.01
C MET A 277 4.84 -12.92 1.97
N LYS A 278 4.06 -13.83 1.34
CA LYS A 278 4.59 -14.75 0.31
C LYS A 278 5.22 -13.99 -0.86
N GLY A 279 4.70 -12.81 -1.22
CA GLY A 279 5.24 -12.00 -2.30
C GLY A 279 6.49 -11.26 -1.85
N HIS A 280 6.46 -10.71 -0.62
CA HIS A 280 7.56 -9.95 -0.06
C HIS A 280 8.84 -10.77 0.09
N ILE A 281 8.75 -12.01 0.56
CA ILE A 281 9.93 -12.88 0.73
C ILE A 281 10.61 -13.24 -0.61
N GLU A 282 9.91 -13.13 -1.73
CA GLU A 282 10.46 -13.36 -3.07
C GLU A 282 11.16 -12.13 -3.67
N LEU A 283 11.05 -10.96 -3.04
CA LEU A 283 11.86 -9.79 -3.39
C LEU A 283 13.35 -9.98 -3.02
N GLU A 284 13.65 -10.94 -2.14
CA GLU A 284 14.99 -11.23 -1.64
C GLU A 284 15.69 -10.02 -0.95
N GLU A 285 14.90 -9.05 -0.50
CA GLU A 285 15.31 -7.95 0.40
C GLU A 285 15.41 -8.47 1.85
N LEU A 286 16.37 -9.38 2.09
CA LEU A 286 16.40 -10.22 3.30
C LEU A 286 16.61 -9.41 4.58
N GLU A 287 17.42 -8.36 4.55
CA GLU A 287 17.63 -7.45 5.68
C GLU A 287 16.36 -6.66 6.02
N GLN A 288 15.62 -6.16 5.02
CA GLN A 288 14.33 -5.48 5.22
C GLN A 288 13.29 -6.47 5.77
N THR A 289 13.24 -7.67 5.19
CA THR A 289 12.37 -8.76 5.62
C THR A 289 12.58 -9.07 7.10
N GLN A 290 13.83 -9.11 7.58
CA GLN A 290 14.14 -9.37 8.98
C GLN A 290 13.58 -8.27 9.91
N VAL A 291 13.67 -7.01 9.52
CA VAL A 291 13.11 -5.86 10.26
C VAL A 291 11.58 -5.96 10.30
N LEU A 292 10.98 -6.25 9.15
CA LEU A 292 9.54 -6.39 9.00
C LEU A 292 8.99 -7.52 9.88
N LEU A 293 9.63 -8.71 9.85
CA LEU A 293 9.25 -9.84 10.69
C LEU A 293 9.36 -9.52 12.19
N LYS A 294 10.43 -8.83 12.60
CA LYS A 294 10.62 -8.43 14.00
C LYS A 294 9.49 -7.51 14.48
N ARG A 295 9.11 -6.54 13.65
CA ARG A 295 7.98 -5.65 13.91
C ARG A 295 6.66 -6.41 13.96
N HIS A 296 6.40 -7.30 13.00
CA HIS A 296 5.18 -8.10 12.98
C HIS A 296 5.03 -9.05 14.16
N GLN A 297 6.14 -9.64 14.62
CA GLN A 297 6.17 -10.42 15.85
C GLN A 297 5.77 -9.55 17.07
N ALA A 298 6.33 -8.35 17.18
CA ALA A 298 6.01 -7.41 18.26
C ALA A 298 4.55 -6.92 18.23
N LEU A 299 3.96 -6.82 17.03
CA LEU A 299 2.55 -6.46 16.84
C LEU A 299 1.57 -7.62 17.11
N GLY A 300 2.08 -8.85 17.27
CA GLY A 300 1.25 -10.02 17.58
C GLY A 300 0.62 -10.69 16.36
N TYR A 301 1.23 -10.61 15.18
CA TYR A 301 0.84 -11.44 14.05
C TYR A 301 1.02 -12.94 14.36
N PRO A 302 0.29 -13.85 13.67
CA PRO A 302 0.25 -15.26 14.04
C PRO A 302 1.64 -15.92 14.09
N PRO A 303 2.04 -16.52 15.24
CA PRO A 303 3.37 -17.11 15.41
C PRO A 303 3.72 -18.17 14.36
N ALA A 304 2.73 -18.96 13.93
CA ALA A 304 2.87 -19.93 12.85
C ALA A 304 3.49 -19.33 11.57
N TYR A 305 2.98 -18.16 11.15
CA TYR A 305 3.47 -17.50 9.94
C TYR A 305 4.76 -16.74 10.20
N ILE A 306 4.91 -16.09 11.35
CA ILE A 306 6.16 -15.42 11.73
C ILE A 306 7.33 -16.39 11.69
N ASN A 307 7.19 -17.54 12.35
CA ASN A 307 8.20 -18.58 12.38
C ASN A 307 8.42 -19.20 10.99
N TYR A 308 7.35 -19.44 10.22
CA TYR A 308 7.49 -19.89 8.83
C TYR A 308 8.37 -18.94 7.99
N PHE A 309 8.09 -17.63 8.03
CA PHE A 309 8.84 -16.66 7.22
C PHE A 309 10.24 -16.37 7.76
N TYR A 310 10.49 -16.50 9.08
CA TYR A 310 11.87 -16.57 9.58
C TYR A 310 12.61 -17.79 9.02
N GLY A 311 11.94 -18.94 8.94
CA GLY A 311 12.44 -20.14 8.27
C GLY A 311 12.80 -19.88 6.80
N GLU A 312 11.93 -19.20 6.04
CA GLU A 312 12.20 -18.81 4.65
C GLU A 312 13.38 -17.85 4.54
N LEU A 313 13.41 -16.82 5.38
CA LEU A 313 14.47 -15.81 5.42
C LEU A 313 15.84 -16.45 5.58
N TYR A 314 16.03 -17.28 6.61
CA TYR A 314 17.32 -17.93 6.86
C TYR A 314 17.66 -18.97 5.79
N ARG A 315 16.66 -19.71 5.28
CA ARG A 315 16.86 -20.67 4.18
C ARG A 315 17.35 -19.98 2.90
N LYS A 316 16.79 -18.82 2.55
CA LYS A 316 17.18 -18.02 1.38
C LYS A 316 18.52 -17.33 1.58
N ARG A 317 18.76 -16.76 2.77
CA ARG A 317 20.02 -16.05 3.07
C ARG A 317 21.24 -16.95 3.05
N GLY A 318 21.14 -18.15 3.61
CA GLY A 318 22.14 -19.20 3.45
C GLY A 318 23.53 -18.91 4.05
N ASN A 319 23.67 -17.94 4.96
CA ASN A 319 24.93 -17.69 5.65
C ASN A 319 25.29 -18.81 6.63
N ALA A 320 26.52 -18.81 7.13
CA ALA A 320 26.94 -19.74 8.18
C ALA A 320 26.00 -19.64 9.40
N GLY A 321 25.46 -20.78 9.83
CA GLY A 321 24.49 -20.88 10.94
C GLY A 321 23.02 -20.62 10.57
N ASP A 322 22.73 -20.20 9.34
CA ASP A 322 21.33 -19.92 8.93
C ASP A 322 20.53 -21.20 8.69
N LYS A 323 21.17 -22.28 8.25
CA LYS A 323 20.50 -23.57 8.05
C LYS A 323 19.91 -24.08 9.36
N GLU A 324 20.68 -24.00 10.45
CA GLU A 324 20.27 -24.43 11.79
C GLU A 324 19.12 -23.55 12.31
N LYS A 325 19.20 -22.24 12.10
CA LYS A 325 18.10 -21.31 12.42
C LYS A 325 16.85 -21.62 11.61
N ALA A 326 16.98 -21.82 10.30
CA ALA A 326 15.86 -22.15 9.42
C ALA A 326 15.13 -23.42 9.90
N ILE A 327 15.89 -24.48 10.24
CA ILE A 327 15.34 -25.70 10.82
C ILE A 327 14.56 -25.40 12.11
N SER A 328 15.16 -24.66 13.06
CA SER A 328 14.50 -24.30 14.33
C SER A 328 13.18 -23.57 14.10
N TYR A 329 13.19 -22.55 13.24
CA TYR A 329 11.99 -21.77 12.95
C TYR A 329 10.91 -22.58 12.23
N TYR A 330 11.26 -23.46 11.29
CA TYR A 330 10.26 -24.35 10.69
C TYR A 330 9.69 -25.33 11.71
N GLN A 331 10.51 -25.86 12.64
CA GLN A 331 10.04 -26.75 13.69
C GLN A 331 9.00 -26.05 14.59
N GLU A 332 9.27 -24.82 15.03
CA GLU A 332 8.31 -24.03 15.79
C GLU A 332 7.06 -23.70 14.96
N ALA A 333 7.22 -23.39 13.67
CA ALA A 333 6.08 -23.09 12.80
C ALA A 333 5.11 -24.27 12.68
N ILE A 334 5.62 -25.50 12.53
CA ILE A 334 4.80 -26.70 12.32
C ILE A 334 4.09 -27.22 13.57
N GLU A 335 4.37 -26.65 14.75
CA GLU A 335 3.59 -26.89 15.97
C GLU A 335 2.19 -26.25 15.88
N HIS A 336 1.99 -25.33 14.94
CA HIS A 336 0.72 -24.65 14.73
C HIS A 336 -0.06 -25.22 13.53
N PRO A 337 -1.37 -25.52 13.67
CA PRO A 337 -2.18 -26.10 12.60
C PRO A 337 -2.35 -25.21 11.35
N THR A 338 -2.15 -23.90 11.47
CA THR A 338 -2.36 -22.93 10.38
C THR A 338 -1.13 -22.74 9.49
N VAL A 339 -0.03 -23.43 9.78
CA VAL A 339 1.22 -23.33 9.04
C VAL A 339 1.03 -23.71 7.55
N PRO A 340 1.71 -23.03 6.61
CA PRO A 340 1.73 -23.47 5.23
C PRO A 340 2.34 -24.87 5.08
N SER A 341 1.72 -25.74 4.27
CA SER A 341 2.21 -27.11 4.06
C SER A 341 3.64 -27.14 3.48
N SER A 342 4.06 -26.10 2.77
CA SER A 342 5.43 -25.90 2.28
C SER A 342 6.48 -25.92 3.40
N ALA A 343 6.11 -25.61 4.65
CA ALA A 343 7.02 -25.71 5.80
C ALA A 343 7.59 -27.12 5.94
N TYR A 344 6.74 -28.15 5.81
CA TYR A 344 7.18 -29.54 5.86
C TYR A 344 8.13 -29.88 4.71
N LYS A 345 7.83 -29.40 3.50
CA LYS A 345 8.70 -29.60 2.33
C LYS A 345 10.08 -28.95 2.51
N HIS A 346 10.12 -27.70 2.95
CA HIS A 346 11.39 -26.98 3.12
C HIS A 346 12.22 -27.54 4.27
N LEU A 347 11.58 -27.93 5.37
CA LEU A 347 12.22 -28.63 6.47
C LEU A 347 12.80 -29.98 6.03
N ALA A 348 12.06 -30.75 5.21
CA ALA A 348 12.53 -32.02 4.65
C ALA A 348 13.79 -31.84 3.79
N TYR A 349 13.83 -30.81 2.92
CA TYR A 349 15.03 -30.50 2.13
C TYR A 349 16.24 -30.14 3.00
N LEU A 350 16.03 -29.42 4.10
CA LEU A 350 17.10 -29.09 5.04
C LEU A 350 17.63 -30.33 5.77
N TYR A 351 16.74 -31.24 6.20
CA TYR A 351 17.15 -32.52 6.77
C TYR A 351 17.87 -33.43 5.78
N LEU A 352 17.45 -33.42 4.52
CA LEU A 352 18.14 -34.15 3.46
C LEU A 352 19.58 -33.64 3.28
N LYS A 353 19.80 -32.31 3.32
CA LYS A 353 21.13 -31.70 3.28
C LYS A 353 22.00 -32.11 4.47
N ASP A 354 21.38 -32.36 5.63
CA ASP A 354 22.02 -32.88 6.85
C ASP A 354 22.18 -34.41 6.86
N LYS A 355 21.80 -35.12 5.78
CA LYS A 355 21.78 -36.59 5.72
C LYS A 355 20.87 -37.24 6.77
N LYS A 356 19.89 -36.50 7.31
CA LYS A 356 18.86 -36.98 8.24
C LYS A 356 17.69 -37.58 7.47
N ASN A 357 17.95 -38.68 6.75
CA ASN A 357 17.03 -39.24 5.75
C ASN A 357 15.67 -39.67 6.32
N ILE A 358 15.63 -40.21 7.54
CA ILE A 358 14.38 -40.62 8.21
C ILE A 358 13.47 -39.40 8.41
N LEU A 359 14.01 -38.33 9.01
CA LEU A 359 13.26 -37.09 9.22
C LEU A 359 12.83 -36.44 7.89
N ALA A 360 13.73 -36.41 6.89
CA ALA A 360 13.38 -35.89 5.57
C ALA A 360 12.19 -36.65 4.95
N LYS A 361 12.18 -37.99 5.06
CA LYS A 361 11.09 -38.85 4.56
C LYS A 361 9.77 -38.57 5.27
N GLU A 362 9.79 -38.48 6.60
CA GLU A 362 8.60 -38.17 7.40
C GLU A 362 7.97 -36.84 7.00
N HIS A 363 8.78 -35.80 6.83
CA HIS A 363 8.29 -34.48 6.47
C HIS A 363 7.83 -34.36 5.01
N PHE A 364 8.49 -35.03 4.07
CA PHE A 364 7.97 -35.13 2.70
C PHE A 364 6.62 -35.84 2.64
N GLN A 365 6.41 -36.88 3.45
CA GLN A 365 5.11 -37.55 3.53
C GLN A 365 4.03 -36.61 4.07
N LYS A 366 4.30 -35.91 5.18
CA LYS A 366 3.38 -34.88 5.73
C LYS A 366 3.02 -33.81 4.71
N TYR A 367 3.98 -33.36 3.89
CA TYR A 367 3.71 -32.43 2.80
C TYR A 367 2.73 -33.00 1.76
N LEU A 368 2.95 -34.24 1.30
CA LEU A 368 2.09 -34.87 0.30
C LEU A 368 0.70 -35.23 0.83
N ASP A 369 0.58 -35.50 2.13
CA ASP A 369 -0.71 -35.73 2.80
C ASP A 369 -1.50 -34.43 2.91
N ALA A 370 -0.84 -33.32 3.23
CA ALA A 370 -1.44 -31.99 3.30
C ALA A 370 -1.77 -31.42 1.90
N GLU A 371 -0.95 -31.69 0.89
CA GLU A 371 -1.10 -31.15 -0.46
C GLU A 371 -1.08 -32.28 -1.52
N PRO A 372 -2.15 -33.10 -1.61
CA PRO A 372 -2.18 -34.27 -2.48
C PRO A 372 -2.12 -33.95 -3.97
N LYS A 373 -2.40 -32.69 -4.35
CA LYS A 373 -2.37 -32.19 -5.73
C LYS A 373 -1.21 -31.22 -5.98
N ALA A 374 -0.19 -31.21 -5.13
CA ALA A 374 0.99 -30.37 -5.29
C ALA A 374 1.60 -30.50 -6.70
N LYS A 375 1.97 -29.37 -7.32
CA LYS A 375 2.57 -29.36 -8.66
C LYS A 375 3.90 -30.12 -8.71
N ASP A 376 4.65 -30.10 -7.62
CA ASP A 376 5.94 -30.78 -7.44
C ASP A 376 5.82 -32.20 -6.85
N ARG A 377 4.60 -32.77 -6.75
CA ARG A 377 4.35 -34.10 -6.16
C ARG A 377 5.24 -35.21 -6.74
N ALA A 378 5.47 -35.22 -8.05
CA ALA A 378 6.30 -36.23 -8.70
C ALA A 378 7.75 -36.19 -8.18
N MET A 379 8.30 -34.98 -7.99
CA MET A 379 9.64 -34.77 -7.45
C MET A 379 9.71 -35.23 -5.98
N ILE A 380 8.72 -34.89 -5.17
CA ILE A 380 8.69 -35.32 -3.76
C ILE A 380 8.58 -36.85 -3.64
N LYS A 381 7.78 -37.49 -4.50
CA LYS A 381 7.70 -38.97 -4.56
C LYS A 381 9.03 -39.61 -4.98
N TYR A 382 9.79 -38.97 -5.86
CA TYR A 382 11.13 -39.43 -6.21
C TYR A 382 12.05 -39.43 -4.98
N TYR A 383 12.08 -38.33 -4.22
CA TYR A 383 12.87 -38.26 -2.97
C TYR A 383 12.46 -39.33 -1.95
N LEU A 384 11.15 -39.54 -1.75
CA LEU A 384 10.65 -40.59 -0.85
C LEU A 384 11.12 -41.99 -1.24
N LYS A 385 11.24 -42.27 -2.55
CA LYS A 385 11.75 -43.55 -3.07
C LYS A 385 13.26 -43.66 -2.94
N SER A 386 14.01 -42.58 -3.19
CA SER A 386 15.48 -42.59 -3.11
C SER A 386 16.02 -42.62 -1.68
N LEU A 387 15.22 -42.18 -0.71
CA LEU A 387 15.52 -42.27 0.73
C LEU A 387 15.09 -43.63 1.33
N GLY A 388 14.69 -44.57 0.46
CA GLY A 388 14.26 -45.92 0.79
C GLY A 388 15.37 -46.80 1.33
#